data_AF-A0A552AIT4-F1
#
_entry.id   AF-A0A552AIT4-F1
#
_cell.length_a   1.000
_cell.length_b   1.000
_cell.length_c   1.000
_cell.angle_alpha   90.00
_cell.angle_beta   90.00
_cell.angle_gamma   90.00
#
_symmetry.space_group_name_H-M   'P 1'
#
loop_
_entity.id
_entity.type
_entity.pdbx_description
1 polymer ?
#
loop_
_entity_poly.entity_id
_entity_poly.type
_entity_poly.pdbx_seq_one_letter_code
_entity_poly.pdbx_strand_id
1 'polypeptide(L)' 'MVSLNNLGLLYHSQDRYTEAEPLYLEAINIFREGLGENHPHTQTIMENLKLCCRNSGK' A
#
# COMPACT_ATOMS: atom_id res chain seq x y z
N MET A 1 0.31 -8.11 7.84
CA MET A 1 1.37 -7.09 7.65
C MET A 1 1.93 -7.16 6.23
N VAL A 2 2.76 -8.12 5.81
CA VAL A 2 3.18 -8.20 4.38
C VAL A 2 2.05 -8.64 3.43
N SER A 3 1.09 -9.40 3.94
CA SER A 3 -0.06 -9.94 3.20
C SER A 3 -0.95 -8.88 2.55
N LEU A 4 -1.25 -7.78 3.24
CA LEU A 4 -2.10 -6.70 2.71
C LEU A 4 -1.39 -5.91 1.60
N ASN A 5 -0.09 -5.64 1.75
CA ASN A 5 0.72 -5.03 0.70
C ASN A 5 0.74 -5.90 -0.57
N ASN A 6 0.92 -7.22 -0.41
CA ASN A 6 0.93 -8.14 -1.55
C ASN A 6 -0.44 -8.23 -2.23
N LEU A 7 -1.53 -8.17 -1.46
CA LEU A 7 -2.88 -8.12 -2.02
C LEU A 7 -3.15 -6.81 -2.76
N GLY A 8 -2.68 -5.68 -2.21
CA GLY A 8 -2.70 -4.39 -2.90
C GLY A 8 -1.95 -4.41 -4.22
N LEU A 9 -0.76 -5.02 -4.26
CA LEU A 9 0.03 -5.20 -5.49
C LEU A 9 -0.68 -6.09 -6.52
N LEU A 10 -1.36 -7.14 -6.06
CA LEU A 10 -2.13 -8.03 -6.92
C LEU A 10 -3.35 -7.33 -7.54
N TYR A 11 -4.03 -6.46 -6.80
CA TYR A 11 -5.12 -5.66 -7.37
C TYR A 11 -4.61 -4.54 -8.27
N HIS A 12 -3.49 -3.92 -7.91
CA HIS A 12 -2.82 -2.96 -8.76
C HIS A 12 -2.44 -3.56 -10.13
N SER A 13 -1.95 -4.80 -10.17
CA SER A 13 -1.62 -5.47 -11.45
C SER A 13 -2.85 -5.89 -12.28
N GLN A 14 -4.04 -5.84 -11.68
CA GLN A 14 -5.33 -6.08 -12.35
C GLN A 14 -6.05 -4.76 -12.72
N ASP A 15 -5.37 -3.61 -12.63
CA ASP A 15 -5.95 -2.27 -12.79
C ASP A 15 -7.09 -1.95 -11.80
N ARG A 16 -7.20 -2.71 -10.71
CA ARG A 16 -8.22 -2.57 -9.66
C ARG A 16 -7.73 -1.63 -8.57
N TYR A 17 -7.37 -0.41 -8.95
CA TYR A 17 -6.72 0.55 -8.05
C TYR A 17 -7.60 0.97 -6.87
N THR A 18 -8.91 1.06 -7.08
CA THR A 18 -9.89 1.38 -6.03
C THR A 18 -9.95 0.33 -4.92
N GLU A 19 -9.61 -0.93 -5.23
CA GLU A 19 -9.55 -2.02 -4.26
C GLU A 19 -8.14 -2.16 -3.66
N ALA A 20 -7.09 -1.77 -4.40
CA ALA A 20 -5.72 -1.76 -3.92
C ALA A 20 -5.44 -0.65 -2.89
N GLU A 21 -5.98 0.55 -3.10
CA GLU A 21 -5.79 1.73 -2.26
C GLU A 21 -6.12 1.52 -0.77
N PRO A 22 -7.30 1.00 -0.38
CA PRO A 22 -7.61 0.75 1.04
C PRO A 22 -6.67 -0.29 1.67
N LEU A 23 -6.21 -1.28 0.91
CA LEU A 23 -5.29 -2.30 1.42
C LEU A 23 -3.92 -1.72 1.77
N TYR A 24 -3.40 -0.81 0.94
CA TYR A 24 -2.16 -0.12 1.24
C TYR A 24 -2.31 0.82 2.44
N LEU A 25 -3.44 1.53 2.56
CA LEU A 25 -3.70 2.41 3.71
C LEU A 25 -3.77 1.62 5.03
N GLU A 26 -4.47 0.48 5.03
CA GLU A 26 -4.55 -0.41 6.20
C GLU A 26 -3.16 -0.98 6.55
N ALA A 27 -2.40 -1.41 5.54
CA ALA A 27 -1.04 -1.90 5.73
C ALA A 27 -0.13 -0.80 6.33
N ILE A 28 -0.18 0.43 5.81
CA ILE A 28 0.58 1.57 6.35
C ILE A 28 0.22 1.81 7.81
N ASN A 29 -1.06 1.78 8.17
CA ASN A 29 -1.45 2.05 9.55
C ASN A 29 -0.86 1.02 10.52
N ILE A 30 -0.99 -0.28 10.19
CA ILE A 30 -0.46 -1.36 11.02
C ILE A 30 1.07 -1.28 11.15
N PHE A 31 1.78 -1.06 10.05
CA PHE A 31 3.24 -0.99 10.08
C PHE A 31 3.76 0.29 10.72
N ARG A 32 3.07 1.42 10.55
CA ARG A 32 3.40 2.68 11.21
C ARG A 32 3.23 2.57 12.73
N GLU A 33 2.15 1.94 13.20
CA GLU A 33 1.92 1.71 14.63
C GLU A 33 2.93 0.72 15.23
N GLY A 34 3.28 -0.34 14.50
CA GLY A 34 4.18 -1.39 15.01
C GLY A 34 5.68 -1.09 14.89
N LEU A 35 6.11 -0.51 13.76
CA LEU A 35 7.52 -0.33 13.40
C LEU A 35 7.94 1.14 13.30
N GLY A 36 6.99 2.06 13.26
CA GLY A 36 7.23 3.48 13.04
C GLY A 36 7.22 3.89 11.56
N GLU A 37 7.12 5.19 11.34
CA GLU A 37 7.02 5.79 10.00
C GLU A 37 8.31 5.66 9.19
N ASN A 38 9.47 5.77 9.84
CA ASN A 38 10.78 5.69 9.17
C ASN A 38 11.24 4.26 8.88
N HIS A 39 10.47 3.24 9.26
CA HIS A 39 10.84 1.86 9.02
C HIS A 39 10.78 1.55 7.51
N PRO A 40 11.77 0.83 6.94
CA PRO A 40 11.80 0.51 5.51
C PRO A 40 10.50 -0.11 4.98
N HIS A 41 9.86 -1.01 5.75
CA HIS A 41 8.57 -1.59 5.35
C HIS A 41 7.45 -0.56 5.25
N THR A 42 7.35 0.39 6.19
CA THR A 42 6.33 1.44 6.14
C THR A 42 6.54 2.32 4.91
N GLN A 43 7.80 2.66 4.61
CA GLN A 43 8.17 3.46 3.43
C GLN A 43 7.85 2.73 2.11
N THR A 44 8.19 1.45 1.98
CA THR A 44 7.89 0.66 0.78
C THR A 44 6.39 0.63 0.47
N ILE A 45 5.54 0.47 1.49
CA ILE A 45 4.09 0.41 1.28
C ILE A 45 3.55 1.79 0.90
N MET A 46 4.12 2.86 1.47
CA MET A 46 3.79 4.22 1.10
C MET A 46 4.20 4.56 -0.34
N GLU A 47 5.32 4.03 -0.82
CA GLU A 47 5.70 4.11 -2.25
C GLU A 47 4.71 3.35 -3.15
N ASN A 48 4.31 2.14 -2.77
CA ASN A 48 3.32 1.36 -3.53
C ASN A 48 1.96 2.08 -3.59
N LEU A 49 1.53 2.71 -2.50
CA LEU A 49 0.32 3.55 -2.48
C LEU A 49 0.45 4.74 -3.45
N LYS A 50 1.59 5.44 -3.46
CA LYS A 50 1.82 6.56 -4.38
C LYS A 50 1.75 6.12 -5.85
N LEU A 51 2.33 4.97 -6.18
CA LEU A 51 2.23 4.38 -7.52
C LEU A 51 0.78 4.04 -7.87
N CYS A 52 0.04 3.47 -6.92
CA CYS A 52 -1.38 3.15 -7.08
C CYS A 52 -2.24 4.40 -7.36
N CYS A 53 -2.01 5.50 -6.63
CA CYS A 53 -2.73 6.77 -6.88
C CYS A 53 -2.38 7.37 -8.24
N ARG A 54 -1.10 7.32 -8.63
CA ARG A 54 -0.66 7.80 -9.94
C ARG A 54 -1.34 7.04 -11.09
N ASN A 55 -1.49 5.72 -10.95
CA ASN A 55 -2.08 4.88 -11.98
C ASN A 55 -3.61 4.91 -11.97
N SER A 56 -4.24 5.21 -10.83
CA SER A 56 -5.69 5.43 -10.74
C SER A 56 -6.15 6.76 -11.33
N GLY A 57 -5.22 7.61 -11.78
CA GLY A 57 -5.51 8.90 -12.41
C GLY A 57 -6.03 9.97 -11.43
N LYS A 58 -5.79 9.78 -10.13
CA LYS A 58 -6.09 10.75 -9.08
C LYS A 58 -4.94 11.73 -8.86
#